data_AF-A0A8T7D9C8-F1
#
_entry.id   AF-A0A8T7D9C8-F1
#
_cell.length_a   1.000
_cell.length_b   1.000
_cell.length_c   1.000
_cell.angle_alpha   90.00
_cell.angle_beta   90.00
_cell.angle_gamma   90.00
#
_symmetry.space_group_name_H-M   'P 1'
#
loop_
_entity.id
_entity.type
_entity.pdbx_description
1 polymer ?
#
loop_
_entity_poly.entity_id
_entity_poly.type
_entity_poly.pdbx_seq_one_letter_code
_entity_poly.pdbx_strand_id
1 'polypeptide(L)'
;MSDNLELLRSTAALSGSNANFIEEIYEQYLQDPGSVSDEWRNHFDQMQSQQADAVADVPHSPVRQHFALLARDLNHPTGLTESTLTADAAEKQAAVLRLINAYRVRGHQHAELDPLTYVTGWMYRIFLRHFII
;
A
#
# COMPACT_ATOMS: atom_id res chain seq x y z
N MET A 1 -15.84 -39.68 -13.52
CA MET A 1 -14.43 -39.57 -14.02
C MET A 1 -14.26 -38.37 -14.95
N SER A 2 -15.27 -38.01 -15.75
CA SER A 2 -15.28 -36.80 -16.59
C SER A 2 -15.46 -35.49 -15.81
N ASP A 3 -16.30 -35.50 -14.77
CA ASP A 3 -16.66 -34.28 -14.02
C ASP A 3 -15.46 -33.62 -13.31
N ASN A 4 -14.50 -34.42 -12.83
CA ASN A 4 -13.28 -33.90 -12.21
C ASN A 4 -12.33 -33.27 -13.24
N LEU A 5 -12.32 -33.78 -14.48
CA LEU A 5 -11.49 -33.24 -15.57
C LEU A 5 -12.06 -31.90 -16.06
N GLU A 6 -13.38 -31.77 -16.08
CA GLU A 6 -14.09 -30.55 -16.47
C GLU A 6 -13.95 -29.46 -15.41
N LEU A 7 -14.05 -29.82 -14.12
CA LEU A 7 -13.74 -28.95 -12.98
C LEU A 7 -12.28 -28.49 -12.96
N LEU A 8 -11.34 -29.39 -13.30
CA LEU A 8 -9.92 -29.04 -13.41
C LEU A 8 -9.66 -28.12 -14.61
N ARG A 9 -10.39 -28.26 -15.73
CA ARG A 9 -10.25 -27.34 -16.87
C ARG A 9 -10.81 -25.96 -16.58
N SER A 10 -11.93 -25.86 -15.85
CA SER A 10 -12.48 -24.56 -15.46
C SER A 10 -11.60 -23.83 -14.43
N THR A 11 -10.99 -24.56 -13.50
CA THR A 11 -10.08 -23.99 -12.48
C THR A 11 -8.65 -23.80 -12.97
N ALA A 12 -8.18 -24.56 -13.97
CA ALA A 12 -6.87 -24.37 -14.59
C ALA A 12 -6.76 -23.03 -15.33
N ALA A 13 -7.87 -22.54 -15.90
CA ALA A 13 -7.96 -21.19 -16.45
C ALA A 13 -7.67 -20.13 -15.38
N LEU A 14 -8.11 -20.35 -14.14
CA LEU A 14 -7.86 -19.50 -12.96
C LEU A 14 -6.54 -19.83 -12.25
N SER A 15 -5.74 -20.77 -12.75
CA SER A 15 -4.43 -21.11 -12.16
C SER A 15 -3.43 -19.96 -12.35
N GLY A 16 -2.51 -19.81 -11.40
CA GLY A 16 -1.58 -18.67 -11.33
C GLY A 16 -0.77 -18.37 -12.59
N SER A 17 -0.66 -19.31 -13.54
CA SER A 17 -0.02 -19.07 -14.84
C SER A 17 -0.81 -18.14 -15.76
N ASN A 18 -2.15 -18.11 -15.65
CA ASN A 18 -3.04 -17.25 -16.44
C ASN A 18 -3.51 -16.03 -15.65
N ALA A 19 -3.09 -15.89 -14.40
CA ALA A 19 -3.53 -14.81 -13.51
C ALA A 19 -3.30 -13.43 -14.14
N ASN A 20 -2.16 -13.20 -14.80
CA ASN A 20 -1.88 -11.93 -15.47
C ASN A 20 -2.87 -11.61 -16.59
N PHE A 21 -3.29 -12.61 -17.36
CA PHE A 21 -4.24 -12.43 -18.45
C PHE A 21 -5.65 -12.13 -17.93
N ILE A 22 -6.08 -12.84 -16.89
CA ILE A 22 -7.38 -12.61 -16.26
C ILE A 22 -7.41 -11.24 -15.58
N GLU A 23 -6.32 -10.85 -14.92
CA GLU A 23 -6.16 -9.51 -14.34
C GLU A 23 -6.29 -8.42 -15.40
N GLU A 24 -5.64 -8.58 -16.56
CA GLU A 24 -5.73 -7.60 -17.66
C GLU A 24 -7.17 -7.47 -18.21
N ILE A 25 -7.86 -8.60 -18.40
CA ILE A 25 -9.28 -8.59 -18.82
C ILE A 25 -10.16 -7.95 -17.74
N TYR A 26 -9.91 -8.22 -16.46
CA TYR A 26 -10.68 -7.63 -15.38
C TYR A 26 -10.44 -6.13 -15.24
N GLU A 27 -9.20 -5.66 -15.34
CA GLU A 27 -8.87 -4.24 -15.37
C GLU A 27 -9.57 -3.53 -16.55
N GLN A 28 -9.65 -4.18 -17.70
CA GLN A 28 -10.35 -3.68 -18.87
C GLN A 28 -11.87 -3.62 -18.65
N TYR A 29 -12.46 -4.63 -18.00
CA TYR A 29 -13.85 -4.62 -17.55
C TYR A 29 -14.16 -3.48 -16.56
N LEU A 30 -13.26 -3.20 -15.62
CA LEU A 30 -13.41 -2.09 -14.66
C LEU A 30 -13.35 -0.71 -15.32
N GLN A 31 -12.63 -0.57 -16.44
CA GLN A 31 -12.57 0.68 -17.21
C GLN A 31 -13.79 0.87 -18.11
N ASP A 32 -14.12 -0.16 -18.88
CA ASP A 32 -15.28 -0.19 -19.77
C ASP A 32 -15.81 -1.63 -19.86
N PRO A 33 -16.96 -1.95 -19.26
CA PRO A 33 -17.58 -3.26 -19.39
C PRO A 33 -17.80 -3.66 -20.86
N GLY A 34 -18.01 -2.68 -21.75
CA GLY A 34 -18.19 -2.81 -23.20
C GLY A 34 -17.03 -3.49 -23.94
N SER A 35 -15.83 -3.42 -23.38
CA SER A 35 -14.58 -3.83 -24.02
C SER A 35 -14.26 -5.32 -23.87
N VAL A 36 -14.94 -6.03 -22.97
CA VAL A 36 -14.79 -7.47 -22.76
C VAL A 36 -15.94 -8.26 -23.42
N SER A 37 -15.68 -9.53 -23.74
CA SER A 37 -16.70 -10.42 -24.32
C SER A 37 -17.86 -10.68 -23.34
N ASP A 38 -19.02 -11.02 -23.89
CA ASP A 38 -20.24 -11.25 -23.11
C ASP A 38 -20.06 -12.35 -22.05
N GLU A 39 -19.28 -13.40 -22.33
CA GLU A 39 -18.99 -14.45 -21.36
C GLU A 39 -18.24 -13.93 -20.14
N TRP A 40 -17.21 -13.09 -20.36
CA TRP A 40 -16.44 -12.49 -19.28
C TRP A 40 -17.25 -11.48 -18.49
N ARG A 41 -18.06 -10.66 -19.17
CA ARG A 41 -18.94 -9.69 -18.52
C ARG A 41 -19.91 -10.36 -17.55
N ASN A 42 -20.61 -11.40 -18.02
CA ASN A 42 -21.54 -12.17 -17.19
C ASN A 42 -20.84 -12.83 -15.99
N HIS A 43 -19.60 -13.26 -16.15
CA HIS A 43 -18.81 -13.84 -15.06
C HIS A 43 -18.43 -12.79 -14.01
N PHE A 44 -17.94 -11.61 -14.42
CA PHE A 44 -17.60 -10.52 -13.50
C PHE A 44 -18.83 -9.90 -12.82
N ASP A 45 -19.94 -9.74 -13.54
CA ASP A 45 -21.22 -9.29 -12.98
C ASP A 45 -21.70 -10.21 -11.86
N GLN A 46 -21.61 -11.54 -12.06
CA GLN A 46 -21.96 -12.52 -11.04
C GLN A 46 -21.07 -12.39 -9.80
N MET A 47 -19.76 -12.22 -9.97
CA MET A 47 -18.84 -12.04 -8.84
C MET A 47 -19.14 -10.75 -8.07
N GLN A 48 -19.35 -9.63 -8.77
CA GLN A 48 -19.63 -8.34 -8.16
C GLN A 48 -20.99 -8.34 -7.41
N SER A 49 -21.98 -9.07 -7.93
CA SER A 49 -23.28 -9.25 -7.28
C SER A 49 -23.21 -10.08 -5.98
N GLN A 50 -22.29 -11.05 -5.90
CA GLN A 50 -22.05 -11.85 -4.69
C GLN A 50 -21.28 -11.07 -3.63
N GLN A 51 -20.52 -10.06 -4.06
CA GLN A 51 -19.72 -9.17 -3.22
C GLN A 51 -20.40 -7.81 -3.00
N ALA A 52 -21.73 -7.80 -2.87
CA ALA A 52 -22.52 -6.56 -2.75
C ALA A 52 -22.12 -5.66 -1.55
N ASP A 53 -21.49 -6.22 -0.51
CA ASP A 53 -20.96 -5.48 0.65
C ASP A 53 -19.46 -5.10 0.51
N ALA A 54 -18.80 -5.49 -0.58
CA ALA A 54 -17.40 -5.16 -0.84
C ALA A 54 -17.28 -3.80 -1.54
N VAL A 55 -16.22 -3.07 -1.21
CA VAL A 55 -15.85 -1.83 -1.90
C VAL A 55 -15.59 -2.16 -3.37
N ALA A 56 -16.15 -1.37 -4.29
CA ALA A 56 -15.92 -1.55 -5.72
C ALA A 56 -14.42 -1.52 -6.05
N ASP A 57 -13.95 -2.49 -6.84
CA ASP A 57 -12.55 -2.58 -7.24
C ASP A 57 -12.16 -1.40 -8.14
N VAL A 58 -10.91 -0.95 -7.95
CA VAL A 58 -10.34 0.20 -8.68
C VAL A 58 -9.25 -0.33 -9.61
N PRO A 59 -9.19 0.09 -10.89
CA PRO A 59 -8.16 -0.37 -11.81
C PRO A 59 -6.76 0.02 -11.32
N HIS A 60 -5.84 -0.94 -11.28
CA HIS A 60 -4.47 -0.74 -10.77
C HIS A 60 -3.48 -0.25 -11.84
N SER A 61 -3.82 -0.40 -13.12
CA SER A 61 -3.01 0.06 -14.26
C SER A 61 -2.51 1.50 -14.15
N PRO A 62 -3.31 2.53 -13.80
CA PRO A 62 -2.83 3.91 -13.69
C PRO A 62 -1.74 4.07 -12.61
N VAL A 63 -1.88 3.37 -11.49
CA VAL A 63 -0.90 3.37 -10.39
C VAL A 63 0.41 2.73 -10.85
N ARG A 64 0.31 1.57 -11.51
CA ARG A 64 1.48 0.88 -12.08
C ARG A 64 2.20 1.73 -13.13
N GLN A 65 1.46 2.39 -14.01
CA GLN A 65 2.02 3.29 -15.02
C GLN A 65 2.72 4.48 -14.39
N HIS A 66 2.12 5.09 -13.37
CA HIS A 66 2.74 6.19 -12.62
C HIS A 66 4.07 5.76 -11.99
N PHE A 67 4.13 4.60 -11.34
CA PHE A 67 5.37 4.07 -10.78
C PHE A 67 6.38 3.66 -11.85
N ALA A 68 5.93 3.16 -13.01
CA ALA A 68 6.81 2.85 -14.13
C ALA A 68 7.44 4.12 -14.74
N LEU A 69 6.68 5.22 -14.84
CA LEU A 69 7.19 6.53 -15.24
C LEU A 69 8.20 7.04 -14.21
N LEU A 70 7.86 7.00 -12.92
CA LEU A 70 8.79 7.39 -11.85
C LEU A 70 10.08 6.57 -11.93
N ALA A 71 10.01 5.25 -12.11
CA ALA A 71 11.18 4.39 -12.22
C ALA A 71 12.06 4.70 -13.44
N ARG A 72 11.47 5.17 -14.55
CA ARG A 72 12.21 5.65 -15.73
C ARG A 72 12.89 6.99 -15.44
N ASP A 73 12.18 7.87 -14.74
CA ASP A 73 12.66 9.19 -14.34
C ASP A 73 13.67 9.12 -13.19
N LEU A 74 13.77 8.04 -12.41
CA LEU A 74 14.79 7.83 -11.37
C LEU A 74 16.24 7.76 -11.92
N ASN A 75 16.43 7.63 -13.23
CA ASN A 75 17.73 7.89 -13.88
C ASN A 75 18.07 9.41 -13.94
N HIS A 76 17.16 10.27 -13.47
CA HIS A 76 17.34 11.67 -13.11
C HIS A 76 17.11 11.82 -11.60
N PRO A 77 18.07 12.35 -10.82
CA PRO A 77 17.96 12.45 -9.36
C PRO A 77 17.03 13.57 -8.88
N THR A 78 15.91 13.83 -9.57
CA THR A 78 14.93 14.84 -9.15
C THR A 78 13.52 14.35 -9.50
N GLY A 79 12.68 14.07 -8.50
CA GLY A 79 11.28 13.78 -8.81
C GLY A 79 10.47 13.00 -7.78
N LEU A 80 10.68 13.21 -6.48
CA LEU A 80 9.53 13.06 -5.58
C LEU A 80 8.67 14.29 -5.82
N THR A 81 7.48 14.06 -6.36
CA THR A 81 6.48 15.06 -6.72
C THR A 81 6.41 16.20 -5.71
N GLU A 82 6.90 17.36 -6.13
CA GLU A 82 6.44 18.66 -5.65
C GLU A 82 4.95 18.81 -6.03
N SER A 83 4.08 18.04 -5.38
CA SER A 83 2.72 18.52 -5.14
C SER A 83 2.91 19.73 -4.26
N THR A 84 2.93 20.93 -4.86
CA THR A 84 3.24 22.24 -4.26
C THR A 84 3.11 22.17 -2.75
N LEU A 85 4.21 21.83 -2.06
CA LEU A 85 4.20 21.79 -0.62
C LEU A 85 3.93 23.24 -0.24
N THR A 86 2.74 23.52 0.28
CA THR A 86 2.49 24.78 0.99
C THR A 86 3.67 24.99 1.93
N ALA A 87 4.09 26.24 2.18
CA ALA A 87 5.24 26.50 3.05
C ALA A 87 5.15 25.70 4.36
N ASP A 88 3.94 25.61 4.93
CA ASP A 88 3.57 24.76 6.05
C ASP A 88 3.87 23.26 5.85
N ALA A 89 3.56 22.69 4.68
CA ALA A 89 3.83 21.29 4.38
C ALA A 89 5.34 21.01 4.22
N ALA A 90 6.10 21.96 3.64
CA ALA A 90 7.55 21.85 3.55
C ALA A 90 8.22 21.94 4.93
N GLU A 91 7.74 22.83 5.80
CA GLU A 91 8.20 22.94 7.19
C GLU A 91 7.90 21.67 7.99
N LYS A 92 6.69 21.12 7.85
CA LYS A 92 6.32 19.84 8.47
C LYS A 92 7.20 18.71 7.96
N GLN A 93 7.49 18.66 6.67
CA GLN A 93 8.35 17.64 6.09
C GLN A 93 9.78 17.74 6.65
N ALA A 94 10.34 18.95 6.77
CA ALA A 94 11.63 19.17 7.41
C ALA A 94 11.62 18.75 8.89
N ALA A 95 10.54 19.03 9.62
CA ALA A 95 10.37 18.61 11.01
C ALA A 95 10.31 17.07 11.15
N VAL A 96 9.59 16.38 10.27
CA VAL A 96 9.52 14.91 10.22
C VAL A 96 10.90 14.32 9.96
N LEU A 97 11.66 14.86 9.00
CA LEU A 97 13.02 14.38 8.72
C LEU A 97 13.97 14.58 9.91
N ARG A 98 13.86 15.71 10.63
CA ARG A 98 14.62 15.93 11.89
C ARG A 98 14.24 14.92 12.96
N LEU A 99 12.94 14.63 13.11
CA LEU A 99 12.45 13.64 14.05
C LEU A 99 12.99 12.25 13.73
N ILE A 100 12.90 11.81 12.48
CA ILE A 100 13.43 10.52 12.02
C ILE A 100 14.93 10.43 12.31
N ASN A 101 15.70 11.46 11.98
CA ASN A 101 17.13 11.48 12.25
C ASN A 101 17.41 11.39 13.76
N ALA A 102 16.70 12.16 14.59
CA ALA A 102 16.84 12.13 16.04
C ALA A 102 16.56 10.73 16.62
N TYR A 103 15.50 10.06 16.17
CA TYR A 103 15.18 8.68 16.59
C TYR A 103 16.20 7.67 16.07
N ARG A 104 16.76 7.86 14.87
CA ARG A 104 17.82 6.98 14.36
C ARG A 104 19.10 7.11 15.19
N VAL A 105 19.49 8.34 15.53
CA VAL A 105 20.74 8.60 16.25
C VAL A 105 20.62 8.28 17.74
N ARG A 106 19.50 8.65 18.39
CA ARG A 106 19.33 8.53 19.86
C ARG A 106 18.20 7.62 20.31
N GLY A 107 17.44 7.01 19.40
CA GLY A 107 16.30 6.15 19.76
C GLY A 107 16.70 4.95 20.61
N HIS A 108 17.92 4.43 20.44
CA HIS A 108 18.47 3.36 21.28
C HIS A 108 18.61 3.75 22.76
N GLN A 109 18.71 5.05 23.08
CA GLN A 109 18.80 5.56 24.47
C GLN A 109 17.44 5.61 25.16
N HIS A 110 16.35 5.73 24.38
CA HIS A 110 14.98 5.69 24.86
C HIS A 110 14.32 4.31 24.69
N ALA A 111 15.03 3.35 24.10
CA ALA A 111 14.53 2.02 23.89
C ALA A 111 14.53 1.25 25.23
N GLU A 112 13.40 0.63 25.54
CA GLU A 112 13.26 -0.24 26.71
C GLU A 112 13.89 -1.60 26.38
N LEU A 113 15.22 -1.65 26.49
CA LEU A 113 16.04 -2.83 26.14
C LEU A 113 16.32 -3.73 27.34
N ASP A 114 15.94 -3.33 28.55
CA ASP A 114 16.19 -4.10 29.76
C ASP A 114 15.02 -5.06 30.05
N PRO A 115 15.19 -6.38 29.84
CA PRO A 115 14.15 -7.37 30.09
C PRO A 115 13.90 -7.61 31.60
N LEU A 116 14.72 -7.05 32.49
CA LEU A 116 14.63 -7.30 33.93
C LEU A 116 13.67 -6.33 34.65
N THR A 117 13.12 -5.33 33.96
CA THR A 117 12.14 -4.34 34.48
C THR A 117 12.36 -3.97 35.95
N TYR A 118 13.60 -3.65 36.32
CA TYR A 118 13.81 -2.91 37.56
C TYR A 118 13.37 -1.48 37.29
N VAL A 119 12.06 -1.26 37.39
CA VAL A 119 11.48 0.07 37.50
C VAL A 119 12.27 0.77 38.61
N THR A 120 13.19 1.66 38.22
CA THR A 120 13.81 2.60 39.13
C THR A 120 12.75 3.64 39.48
N GLY A 121 11.78 3.21 40.29
CA GLY A 121 10.70 4.02 40.87
C GLY A 121 11.19 5.08 41.85
N TRP A 122 12.45 5.48 41.77
CA TRP A 122 13.10 6.44 42.66
C TRP A 122 13.74 7.62 41.92
N MET A 123 13.51 7.78 40.60
CA MET A 123 14.01 8.95 39.86
C MET A 123 12.92 9.78 39.18
N TYR A 124 11.67 9.73 39.66
CA TYR A 124 10.60 10.67 39.26
C TYR A 124 10.42 11.87 40.20
N ARG A 125 11.33 12.11 41.16
CA ARG A 125 11.15 13.19 42.17
C ARG A 125 12.13 14.37 42.08
N ILE A 126 12.90 14.52 41.00
CA ILE A 126 13.85 15.65 40.87
C ILE A 126 13.74 16.44 39.55
N PHE A 127 13.12 15.92 38.49
CA PHE A 127 13.15 16.59 37.17
C PHE A 127 11.84 17.20 36.67
N LEU A 128 10.90 17.55 37.57
CA LEU A 128 9.69 18.31 37.18
C LEU A 128 9.78 19.82 37.44
N ARG A 129 10.98 20.42 37.40
CA ARG A 129 11.16 21.84 37.73
C ARG A 129 12.05 22.66 36.79
N HIS A 130 12.19 22.27 35.52
CA HIS A 130 12.99 23.07 34.60
C HIS A 130 12.57 23.12 33.13
N PHE A 131 11.32 22.80 32.79
CA PHE A 131 10.88 22.94 31.39
C PHE A 131 9.47 23.53 31.24
N ILE A 132 9.30 24.73 31.81
CA ILE A 132 8.34 25.75 31.33
C ILE A 132 9.04 27.10 31.56
N ILE A 133 9.78 27.58 30.56
CA ILE A 133 9.79 28.96 30.03
C ILE A 133 10.19 28.85 28.55
#